data_AF-A0A0S4QL14-F1
#
_entry.id   AF-A0A0S4QL14-F1
#
_cell.length_a   1.000
_cell.length_b   1.000
_cell.length_c   1.000
_cell.angle_alpha   90.00
_cell.angle_beta   90.00
_cell.angle_gamma   90.00
#
_symmetry.space_group_name_H-M   'P 1'
#
loop_
_entity.id
_entity.type
_entity.pdbx_description
1 polymer ?
#
loop_
_entity_poly.entity_id
_entity_poly.type
_entity_poly.pdbx_seq_one_letter_code
_entity_poly.pdbx_strand_id
1 'polypeptide(L)'
;MDGLEAAWRELRTTSKPGVSLPHLAADALASGFDSPSLRELAGLGFRDELEARRLLPVVLQELGRDPDLAVDPADPRSKVVPWAAARTQLAPDLVHRAEQALAVVRRDLAPIESRVGRLTLFWSGRSDDDGDPILEVGFDDEPFLGSWCADPQEFSSGADLPHLVRSIAASTQECIMETFQSYWPTCSLHRRGLHLPDRDSGPGDSGPGDSGPGDSGWPAWHCRAAPGHDVALVGGLAEAQLG
;
A
#
# COMPACT_ATOMS: atom_id res chain seq x y z
N MET A 1 -11.10 24.82 6.29
CA MET A 1 -11.74 23.88 7.24
C MET A 1 -12.42 22.75 6.48
N ASP A 2 -13.38 23.02 5.60
CA ASP A 2 -14.03 22.00 4.75
C ASP A 2 -13.05 21.08 3.99
N GLY A 3 -11.90 21.62 3.55
CA GLY A 3 -10.84 20.85 2.90
C GLY A 3 -10.19 19.78 3.79
N LEU A 4 -9.99 20.03 5.09
CA LEU A 4 -9.42 19.05 6.03
C LEU A 4 -10.41 17.90 6.29
N GLU A 5 -11.69 18.22 6.43
CA GLU A 5 -12.75 17.21 6.57
C GLU A 5 -12.93 16.37 5.30
N ALA A 6 -12.85 17.01 4.13
CA ALA A 6 -12.89 16.31 2.84
C ALA A 6 -11.69 15.37 2.68
N ALA A 7 -10.48 15.85 2.98
CA ALA A 7 -9.28 15.03 2.96
C ALA A 7 -9.35 13.86 3.93
N TRP A 8 -9.91 14.06 5.13
CA TRP A 8 -10.13 12.97 6.08
C TRP A 8 -11.12 11.93 5.54
N ARG A 9 -12.22 12.37 4.92
CA ARG A 9 -13.17 11.47 4.25
C ARG A 9 -12.50 10.66 3.13
N GLU A 10 -11.73 11.32 2.28
CA GLU A 10 -11.01 10.66 1.18
C GLU A 10 -10.04 9.61 1.71
N LEU A 11 -9.22 9.96 2.72
CA LEU A 11 -8.30 9.02 3.35
C LEU A 11 -9.01 7.80 3.91
N ARG A 12 -10.17 7.97 4.53
CA ARG A 12 -10.97 6.87 5.10
C ARG A 12 -11.59 5.95 4.04
N THR A 13 -11.79 6.43 2.81
CA THR A 13 -12.33 5.63 1.70
C THR A 13 -11.23 5.12 0.76
N THR A 14 -10.01 4.90 1.26
CA THR A 14 -8.84 4.46 0.46
C THR A 14 -8.42 5.44 -0.64
N SER A 15 -8.90 6.68 -0.62
CA SER A 15 -8.61 7.70 -1.64
C SER A 15 -7.54 8.66 -1.13
N LYS A 16 -6.64 9.11 -2.00
CA LYS A 16 -5.70 10.17 -1.63
C LYS A 16 -6.34 11.53 -1.81
N PRO A 17 -6.10 12.43 -0.86
CA PRO A 17 -6.49 13.82 -1.03
C PRO A 17 -5.89 14.45 -2.28
N GLY A 18 -6.72 15.13 -3.06
CA GLY A 18 -6.27 15.87 -4.25
C GLY A 18 -5.30 17.01 -3.92
N VAL A 19 -5.23 17.40 -2.64
CA VAL A 19 -4.37 18.45 -2.10
C VAL A 19 -3.62 17.91 -0.89
N SER A 20 -2.32 18.20 -0.79
CA SER A 20 -1.49 17.73 0.34
C SER A 20 -2.02 18.26 1.67
N LEU A 21 -2.00 17.42 2.71
CA LEU A 21 -2.47 17.79 4.06
C LEU A 21 -1.77 19.03 4.66
N PRO A 22 -0.43 19.21 4.53
CA PRO A 22 0.23 20.40 5.05
C PRO A 22 -0.28 21.70 4.38
N HIS A 23 -0.61 21.64 3.08
CA HIS A 23 -1.19 22.78 2.37
C HIS A 23 -2.60 23.11 2.88
N LEU A 24 -3.46 22.09 3.04
CA LEU A 24 -4.80 22.27 3.61
C LEU A 24 -4.75 22.84 5.04
N ALA A 25 -3.74 22.44 5.82
CA ALA A 25 -3.51 22.97 7.16
C ALA A 25 -3.04 24.44 7.13
N ALA A 26 -2.12 24.79 6.23
CA ALA A 26 -1.69 26.17 6.04
C ALA A 26 -2.85 27.09 5.60
N ASP A 27 -3.72 26.61 4.70
CA ASP A 27 -4.92 27.34 4.29
C ASP A 27 -5.91 27.54 5.45
N ALA A 28 -6.06 26.53 6.32
CA ALA A 28 -6.90 26.64 7.51
C ALA A 28 -6.34 27.66 8.51
N LEU A 29 -5.01 27.68 8.74
CA LEU A 29 -4.34 28.71 9.55
C LEU A 29 -4.55 30.11 8.98
N ALA A 30 -4.37 30.27 7.66
CA ALA A 30 -4.58 31.54 6.98
C ALA A 30 -6.05 32.02 7.07
N SER A 31 -6.99 31.08 7.21
CA SER A 31 -8.42 31.36 7.39
C SER A 31 -8.81 31.64 8.85
N GLY A 32 -7.85 31.67 9.78
CA GLY A 32 -8.07 32.01 11.20
C GLY A 32 -8.42 30.83 12.11
N PHE A 33 -8.36 29.58 11.62
CA PHE A 33 -8.39 28.40 12.48
C PHE A 33 -7.03 28.22 13.13
N ASP A 34 -6.98 27.75 14.38
CA ASP A 34 -5.71 27.59 15.07
C ASP A 34 -5.78 26.49 16.13
N SER A 35 -4.78 25.62 16.12
CA SER A 35 -4.54 24.62 17.16
C SER A 35 -3.07 24.19 17.12
N PRO A 36 -2.51 23.65 18.21
CA PRO A 36 -1.12 23.19 18.23
C PRO A 36 -0.82 22.18 17.11
N SER A 37 -1.66 21.16 16.96
CA SER A 37 -1.48 20.12 15.96
C SER A 37 -1.68 20.65 14.54
N LEU A 38 -2.52 21.67 14.35
CA LEU A 38 -2.72 22.29 13.03
C LEU A 38 -1.46 23.02 12.55
N ARG A 39 -0.77 23.72 13.46
CA ARG A 39 0.52 24.38 13.16
C ARG A 39 1.60 23.36 12.84
N GLU A 40 1.62 22.25 13.58
CA GLU A 40 2.55 21.15 13.33
C GLU A 40 2.29 20.54 11.94
N LEU A 41 1.04 20.20 11.63
CA LEU A 41 0.62 19.67 10.33
C LEU A 41 0.99 20.62 9.18
N ALA A 42 0.80 21.93 9.34
CA ALA A 42 1.17 22.92 8.34
C ALA A 42 2.70 23.07 8.17
N GLY A 43 3.48 22.73 9.19
CA GLY A 43 4.94 22.77 9.17
C GLY A 43 5.60 21.53 8.55
N LEU A 44 4.83 20.47 8.32
CA LEU A 44 5.32 19.23 7.74
C LEU A 44 5.75 19.41 6.27
N GLY A 45 6.83 18.72 5.90
CA GLY A 45 7.29 18.65 4.52
C GLY A 45 6.50 17.63 3.70
N PHE A 46 6.70 17.65 2.38
CA PHE A 46 6.08 16.65 1.50
C PHE A 46 6.49 15.21 1.83
N ARG A 47 7.58 15.01 2.58
CA ARG A 47 8.12 13.70 2.99
C ARG A 47 7.43 13.12 4.22
N ASP A 48 6.68 13.94 4.95
CA ASP A 48 6.11 13.57 6.23
C ASP A 48 4.64 13.13 6.08
N GLU A 49 4.30 12.49 4.96
CA GLU A 49 2.92 12.09 4.62
C GLU A 49 2.29 11.20 5.71
N LEU A 50 3.07 10.26 6.27
CA LEU A 50 2.59 9.40 7.36
C LEU A 50 2.26 10.21 8.61
N GLU A 51 3.14 11.15 8.98
CA GLU A 51 2.92 12.02 10.13
C GLU A 51 1.71 12.94 9.89
N ALA A 52 1.60 13.47 8.67
CA ALA A 52 0.49 14.32 8.28
C ALA A 52 -0.86 13.58 8.40
N ARG A 53 -0.92 12.32 7.97
CA ARG A 53 -2.08 11.44 8.09
C ARG A 53 -2.44 11.16 9.55
N ARG A 54 -1.44 10.96 10.42
CA ARG A 54 -1.64 10.72 11.87
C ARG A 54 -2.09 11.97 12.62
N LEU A 55 -1.61 13.14 12.24
CA LEU A 55 -1.99 14.41 12.85
C LEU A 55 -3.40 14.86 12.46
N LEU A 56 -3.86 14.55 11.25
CA LEU A 56 -5.17 15.00 10.76
C LEU A 56 -6.36 14.71 11.69
N PRO A 57 -6.57 13.49 12.23
CA PRO A 57 -7.67 13.25 13.17
C PRO A 57 -7.52 14.05 14.47
N VAL A 58 -6.29 14.27 14.94
CA VAL A 58 -6.01 15.11 16.12
C VAL A 58 -6.36 16.56 15.83
N VAL A 59 -5.97 17.09 14.66
CA VAL A 59 -6.33 18.43 14.20
C VAL A 59 -7.84 18.61 14.14
N LEU A 60 -8.56 17.66 13.56
CA LEU A 60 -10.02 17.71 13.49
C LEU A 60 -10.64 17.74 14.90
N GLN A 61 -10.17 16.88 15.80
CA GLN A 61 -10.64 16.85 17.19
C GLN A 61 -10.39 18.16 17.93
N GLU A 62 -9.18 18.73 17.82
CA GLU A 62 -8.81 20.01 18.44
C GLU A 62 -9.66 21.17 17.91
N LEU A 63 -10.05 21.12 16.63
CA LEU A 63 -10.93 22.10 16.01
C LEU A 63 -12.43 21.85 16.30
N GLY A 64 -12.74 20.91 17.21
CA GLY A 64 -14.11 20.59 17.62
C GLY A 64 -14.91 19.78 16.60
N ARG A 65 -14.21 19.08 15.69
CA ARG A 65 -14.81 18.14 14.74
C ARG A 65 -14.67 16.72 15.26
N ASP A 66 -15.72 15.95 15.09
CA ASP A 66 -15.69 14.53 15.38
C ASP A 66 -15.24 13.78 14.11
N PRO A 67 -14.01 13.22 14.07
CA PRO A 67 -13.53 12.49 12.91
C PRO A 67 -14.34 11.22 12.62
N ASP A 68 -15.04 10.67 13.62
CA ASP A 68 -15.86 9.46 13.46
C ASP A 68 -17.23 9.78 12.83
N LEU A 69 -17.74 11.00 12.99
CA LEU A 69 -18.99 11.45 12.35
C LEU A 69 -18.81 11.89 10.88
N ALA A 70 -17.57 12.13 10.45
CA ALA A 70 -17.28 12.51 9.07
C ALA A 70 -17.39 11.34 8.09
N VAL A 71 -17.49 10.11 8.58
CA VAL A 71 -17.55 8.89 7.78
C VAL A 71 -18.99 8.39 7.73
N ASP A 72 -19.52 8.13 6.53
CA ASP A 72 -20.81 7.46 6.41
C ASP A 72 -20.64 5.99 6.86
N PRO A 73 -21.23 5.56 7.99
CA PRO A 73 -21.14 4.17 8.44
C PRO A 73 -21.87 3.20 7.48
N ALA A 74 -22.73 3.72 6.60
CA ALA A 74 -23.39 2.95 5.55
C ALA A 74 -22.55 2.82 4.27
N ASP A 75 -21.45 3.57 4.11
CA ASP A 75 -20.56 3.38 2.96
C ASP A 75 -19.66 2.14 3.20
N PRO A 76 -19.84 1.06 2.42
CA PRO A 76 -19.03 -0.15 2.54
C PRO A 76 -17.54 0.09 2.25
N ARG A 77 -17.18 1.20 1.59
CA ARG A 77 -15.78 1.60 1.37
C ARG A 77 -15.07 2.10 2.63
N SER A 78 -15.83 2.35 3.70
CA SER A 78 -15.32 2.94 4.95
C SER A 78 -14.77 1.91 5.95
N LYS A 79 -14.92 0.60 5.68
CA LYS A 79 -14.67 -0.45 6.67
C LYS A 79 -13.50 -1.34 6.30
N VAL A 80 -12.29 -0.83 6.54
CA VAL A 80 -11.09 -1.68 6.55
C VAL A 80 -11.07 -2.52 7.83
N VAL A 81 -11.07 -3.84 7.68
CA VAL A 81 -11.12 -4.82 8.76
C VAL A 81 -9.72 -5.37 9.01
N PRO A 82 -9.18 -5.28 10.23
CA PRO A 82 -7.90 -5.90 10.58
C PRO A 82 -7.89 -7.40 10.26
N TRP A 83 -6.79 -7.92 9.70
CA TRP A 83 -6.70 -9.33 9.27
C TRP A 83 -7.07 -10.33 10.38
N ALA A 84 -6.68 -10.05 11.63
CA ALA A 84 -6.99 -10.89 12.77
C ALA A 84 -8.51 -11.11 12.98
N ALA A 85 -9.33 -10.12 12.62
CA ALA A 85 -10.80 -10.18 12.66
C ALA A 85 -11.39 -10.63 11.30
N ALA A 86 -10.73 -10.32 10.18
CA ALA A 86 -11.19 -10.72 8.86
C ALA A 86 -11.11 -12.24 8.66
N ARG A 87 -10.06 -12.91 9.16
CA ARG A 87 -9.83 -14.35 8.95
C ARG A 87 -10.96 -15.27 9.43
N THR A 88 -11.81 -14.82 10.37
CA THR A 88 -12.96 -15.62 10.84
C THR A 88 -14.18 -15.52 9.92
N GLN A 89 -14.13 -14.61 8.94
CA GLN A 89 -15.23 -14.32 8.00
C GLN A 89 -14.91 -14.78 6.58
N LEU A 90 -13.65 -15.13 6.30
CA LEU A 90 -13.16 -15.52 4.98
C LEU A 90 -13.01 -17.06 4.86
N ALA A 91 -12.98 -17.55 3.62
CA ALA A 91 -12.78 -18.97 3.35
C ALA A 91 -11.42 -19.47 3.92
N PRO A 92 -11.36 -20.63 4.60
CA PRO A 92 -10.13 -21.12 5.21
C PRO A 92 -8.95 -21.28 4.24
N ASP A 93 -9.21 -21.78 3.03
CA ASP A 93 -8.17 -21.96 2.01
C ASP A 93 -7.57 -20.63 1.55
N LEU A 94 -8.41 -19.60 1.43
CA LEU A 94 -7.94 -18.24 1.14
C LEU A 94 -7.08 -17.72 2.29
N VAL A 95 -7.55 -17.84 3.54
CA VAL A 95 -6.80 -17.39 4.72
C VAL A 95 -5.42 -18.04 4.74
N HIS A 96 -5.34 -19.34 4.50
CA HIS A 96 -4.08 -20.06 4.43
C HIS A 96 -3.14 -19.53 3.34
N ARG A 97 -3.65 -19.35 2.10
CA ARG A 97 -2.85 -18.80 0.99
C ARG A 97 -2.39 -17.38 1.27
N ALA A 98 -3.25 -16.53 1.84
CA ALA A 98 -2.92 -15.14 2.18
C ALA A 98 -1.83 -15.05 3.26
N GLU A 99 -1.90 -15.90 4.28
CA GLU A 99 -0.86 -15.96 5.32
C GLU A 99 0.47 -16.49 4.76
N GLN A 100 0.42 -17.47 3.85
CA GLN A 100 1.62 -17.95 3.14
C GLN A 100 2.23 -16.85 2.27
N ALA A 101 1.43 -16.17 1.45
CA ALA A 101 1.89 -15.09 0.59
C ALA A 101 2.47 -13.92 1.39
N LEU A 102 1.81 -13.53 2.49
CA LEU A 102 2.32 -12.52 3.42
C LEU A 102 3.67 -12.92 4.02
N ALA A 103 3.85 -14.19 4.40
CA ALA A 103 5.12 -14.68 4.95
C ALA A 103 6.27 -14.62 3.92
N VAL A 104 5.98 -14.90 2.64
CA VAL A 104 6.95 -14.76 1.54
C VAL A 104 7.41 -13.31 1.42
N VAL A 105 6.48 -12.36 1.33
CA VAL A 105 6.81 -10.93 1.15
C VAL A 105 7.49 -10.34 2.38
N ARG A 106 7.09 -10.75 3.60
CA ARG A 106 7.78 -10.36 4.84
C ARG A 106 9.25 -10.77 4.87
N ARG A 107 9.61 -11.92 4.27
CA ARG A 107 11.01 -12.34 4.21
C ARG A 107 11.86 -11.37 3.41
N ASP A 108 11.35 -10.91 2.27
CA ASP A 108 11.99 -9.90 1.43
C ASP A 108 12.08 -8.53 2.11
N LEU A 109 11.12 -8.24 3.00
CA LEU A 109 11.04 -6.98 3.73
C LEU A 109 11.94 -6.94 4.97
N ALA A 110 12.27 -8.09 5.54
CA ALA A 110 13.02 -8.22 6.80
C ALA A 110 14.27 -7.30 6.90
N PRO A 111 15.08 -7.08 5.84
CA PRO A 111 16.23 -6.18 5.91
C PRO A 111 15.87 -4.71 6.21
N ILE A 112 14.65 -4.28 5.94
CA ILE A 112 14.18 -2.90 6.16
C ILE A 112 13.01 -2.79 7.15
N GLU A 113 12.60 -3.88 7.80
CA GLU A 113 11.43 -3.92 8.70
C GLU A 113 11.54 -2.86 9.82
N SER A 114 12.74 -2.67 10.40
CA SER A 114 12.96 -1.63 11.42
C SER A 114 12.69 -0.20 10.96
N ARG A 115 12.67 0.05 9.64
CA ARG A 115 12.40 1.36 9.04
C ARG A 115 10.94 1.53 8.63
N VAL A 116 10.30 0.47 8.15
CA VAL A 116 8.95 0.54 7.56
C VAL A 116 7.85 -0.04 8.44
N GLY A 117 8.21 -0.76 9.49
CA GLY A 117 7.26 -1.47 10.35
C GLY A 117 6.95 -2.89 9.86
N ARG A 118 6.13 -3.59 10.62
CA ARG A 118 5.67 -4.94 10.32
C ARG A 118 4.58 -4.89 9.27
N LEU A 119 4.82 -5.49 8.09
CA LEU A 119 3.80 -5.65 7.05
C LEU A 119 2.58 -6.41 7.58
N THR A 120 1.38 -5.87 7.42
CA THR A 120 0.11 -6.48 7.86
C THR A 120 -0.89 -6.52 6.71
N LEU A 121 -1.82 -7.47 6.77
CA LEU A 121 -2.96 -7.53 5.85
C LEU A 121 -4.20 -6.92 6.49
N PHE A 122 -5.12 -6.50 5.61
CA PHE A 122 -6.46 -6.07 5.96
C PHE A 122 -7.43 -6.60 4.90
N TRP A 123 -8.70 -6.67 5.26
CA TRP A 123 -9.77 -6.90 4.30
C TRP A 123 -10.56 -5.59 4.17
N SER A 124 -10.78 -5.12 2.94
CA SER A 124 -11.49 -3.87 2.72
C SER A 124 -13.00 -3.95 3.05
N GLY A 125 -13.49 -5.11 3.51
CA GLY A 125 -14.92 -5.38 3.68
C GLY A 125 -15.69 -5.55 2.36
N ARG A 126 -14.99 -5.56 1.22
CA ARG A 126 -15.55 -5.68 -0.12
C ARG A 126 -15.07 -6.95 -0.80
N SER A 127 -15.76 -7.30 -1.86
CA SER A 127 -15.31 -8.26 -2.86
C SER A 127 -15.25 -7.58 -4.23
N ASP A 128 -14.45 -8.14 -5.13
CA ASP A 128 -14.42 -7.78 -6.54
C ASP A 128 -15.64 -8.32 -7.31
N ASP A 129 -15.67 -8.10 -8.63
CA ASP A 129 -16.74 -8.54 -9.52
C ASP A 129 -16.91 -10.08 -9.57
N ASP A 130 -15.85 -10.83 -9.25
CA ASP A 130 -15.86 -12.30 -9.15
C ASP A 130 -16.29 -12.79 -7.75
N GLY A 131 -16.53 -11.88 -6.81
CA GLY A 131 -16.92 -12.17 -5.44
C GLY A 131 -15.75 -12.47 -4.51
N ASP A 132 -14.51 -12.30 -4.97
CA ASP A 132 -13.31 -12.51 -4.17
C ASP A 132 -13.03 -11.31 -3.25
N PRO A 133 -12.74 -11.52 -1.96
CA PRO A 133 -12.43 -10.44 -1.04
C PRO A 133 -11.20 -9.63 -1.45
N ILE A 134 -11.37 -8.30 -1.42
CA ILE A 134 -10.31 -7.34 -1.71
C ILE A 134 -9.42 -7.20 -0.47
N LEU A 135 -8.18 -7.66 -0.58
CA LEU A 135 -7.17 -7.57 0.47
C LEU A 135 -6.33 -6.30 0.31
N GLU A 136 -5.94 -5.71 1.44
CA GLU A 136 -5.09 -4.53 1.49
C GLU A 136 -3.86 -4.81 2.35
N VAL A 137 -2.79 -4.05 2.11
CA VAL A 137 -1.57 -4.11 2.92
C VAL A 137 -1.44 -2.86 3.79
N GLY A 138 -0.65 -2.96 4.85
CA GLY A 138 -0.26 -1.82 5.66
C GLY A 138 0.89 -2.17 6.59
N PHE A 139 1.21 -1.28 7.52
CA PHE A 139 2.34 -1.45 8.43
C PHE A 139 1.90 -1.18 9.87
N ASP A 140 2.40 -2.00 10.81
CA ASP A 140 2.16 -1.84 12.25
C ASP A 140 0.67 -1.75 12.61
N ASP A 141 -0.15 -2.59 11.96
CA ASP A 141 -1.61 -2.65 12.14
C ASP A 141 -2.35 -1.38 11.68
N GLU A 142 -1.69 -0.47 10.97
CA GLU A 142 -2.30 0.64 10.24
C GLU A 142 -2.48 0.28 8.75
N PRO A 143 -3.72 0.30 8.22
CA PRO A 143 -3.96 0.01 6.81
C PRO A 143 -3.41 1.11 5.92
N PHE A 144 -2.85 0.74 4.77
CA PHE A 144 -2.39 1.72 3.82
C PHE A 144 -3.46 2.05 2.78
N LEU A 145 -3.88 3.31 2.81
CA LEU A 145 -5.01 3.86 2.05
C LEU A 145 -4.49 4.71 0.86
N GLY A 146 -3.54 4.18 0.11
CA GLY A 146 -2.82 4.88 -0.97
C GLY A 146 -3.64 5.15 -2.24
N SER A 147 -3.22 6.14 -3.03
CA SER A 147 -3.99 6.64 -4.20
C SER A 147 -3.77 5.87 -5.49
N TRP A 148 -2.57 5.33 -5.68
CA TRP A 148 -2.12 4.96 -7.03
C TRP A 148 -2.62 3.60 -7.51
N CYS A 149 -3.38 2.87 -6.68
CA CYS A 149 -4.35 1.91 -7.18
C CYS A 149 -5.58 2.65 -7.73
N ALA A 150 -5.38 3.46 -8.78
CA ALA A 150 -6.46 4.09 -9.53
C ALA A 150 -7.35 3.08 -10.28
N ASP A 151 -6.91 1.83 -10.35
CA ASP A 151 -7.75 0.67 -10.14
C ASP A 151 -7.10 -0.07 -8.96
N PRO A 152 -7.82 -0.47 -7.89
CA PRO A 152 -7.38 -1.70 -7.25
C PRO A 152 -7.31 -2.68 -8.41
N GLN A 153 -6.11 -3.10 -8.83
CA GLN A 153 -6.05 -4.37 -9.54
C GLN A 153 -6.69 -5.33 -8.56
N GLU A 154 -7.97 -5.60 -8.83
CA GLU A 154 -8.87 -6.29 -7.94
C GLU A 154 -8.12 -7.54 -7.52
N PHE A 155 -7.83 -7.59 -6.22
CA PHE A 155 -7.13 -8.72 -5.65
C PHE A 155 -8.11 -9.88 -5.73
N SER A 156 -8.13 -10.58 -6.85
CA SER A 156 -8.85 -11.85 -6.94
C SER A 156 -8.15 -12.81 -5.98
N SER A 157 -8.71 -12.89 -4.79
CA SER A 157 -8.32 -13.76 -3.71
C SER A 157 -8.49 -15.26 -4.07
N GLY A 158 -9.25 -15.53 -5.15
CA GLY A 158 -9.46 -16.82 -5.77
C GLY A 158 -8.29 -17.30 -6.60
N ALA A 159 -7.29 -16.44 -6.84
CA ALA A 159 -6.08 -16.82 -7.55
C ALA A 159 -5.15 -17.75 -6.72
N ASP A 160 -4.22 -18.39 -7.43
CA ASP A 160 -3.24 -19.29 -6.83
C ASP A 160 -2.21 -18.56 -5.95
N LEU A 161 -1.38 -19.32 -5.23
CA LEU A 161 -0.37 -18.76 -4.32
C LEU A 161 0.61 -17.81 -5.03
N PRO A 162 1.21 -18.15 -6.20
CA PRO A 162 2.08 -17.23 -6.94
C PRO A 162 1.43 -15.89 -7.27
N HIS A 163 0.14 -15.90 -7.65
CA HIS A 163 -0.59 -14.68 -7.91
C HIS A 163 -0.71 -13.82 -6.66
N LEU A 164 -1.13 -14.41 -5.54
CA LEU A 164 -1.30 -13.67 -4.29
C LEU A 164 0.03 -13.12 -3.75
N VAL A 165 1.13 -13.86 -3.92
CA VAL A 165 2.49 -13.37 -3.61
C VAL A 165 2.83 -12.15 -4.45
N ARG A 166 2.57 -12.19 -5.76
CA ARG A 166 2.82 -11.05 -6.66
C ARG A 166 2.02 -9.83 -6.22
N SER A 167 0.72 -9.99 -5.99
CA SER A 167 -0.15 -8.88 -5.64
C SER A 167 0.24 -8.24 -4.32
N ILE A 168 0.49 -9.03 -3.26
CA ILE A 168 0.95 -8.50 -1.97
C ILE A 168 2.31 -7.79 -2.12
N ALA A 169 3.24 -8.35 -2.89
CA ALA A 169 4.55 -7.75 -3.12
C ALA A 169 4.46 -6.41 -3.86
N ALA A 170 3.63 -6.33 -4.92
CA ALA A 170 3.36 -5.10 -5.66
C ALA A 170 2.77 -4.02 -4.74
N SER A 171 1.72 -4.36 -3.98
CA SER A 171 1.08 -3.41 -3.06
C SER A 171 2.00 -2.99 -1.93
N THR A 172 2.85 -3.89 -1.44
CA THR A 172 3.87 -3.55 -0.43
C THR A 172 4.87 -2.54 -0.99
N GLN A 173 5.33 -2.74 -2.23
CA GLN A 173 6.21 -1.79 -2.91
C GLN A 173 5.56 -0.41 -3.07
N GLU A 174 4.33 -0.35 -3.59
CA GLU A 174 3.60 0.91 -3.76
C GLU A 174 3.37 1.59 -2.41
N CYS A 175 2.95 0.84 -1.38
CA CYS A 175 2.79 1.34 -0.03
C CYS A 175 4.09 1.95 0.52
N ILE A 176 5.24 1.31 0.27
CA ILE A 176 6.53 1.84 0.72
C ILE A 176 6.93 3.10 -0.06
N MET A 177 6.69 3.12 -1.37
CA MET A 177 7.00 4.26 -2.23
C MET A 177 6.17 5.47 -1.86
N GLU A 178 4.88 5.30 -1.60
CA GLU A 178 3.99 6.39 -1.21
C GLU A 178 4.24 6.86 0.23
N THR A 179 4.40 5.94 1.18
CA THR A 179 4.53 6.29 2.61
C THR A 179 5.92 6.80 2.97
N PHE A 180 6.97 6.09 2.52
CA PHE A 180 8.34 6.34 2.94
C PHE A 180 9.19 7.02 1.86
N GLN A 181 8.61 7.28 0.69
CA GLN A 181 9.29 7.94 -0.45
C GLN A 181 10.62 7.27 -0.79
N SER A 182 10.64 5.95 -0.67
CA SER A 182 11.81 5.14 -0.90
C SER A 182 11.47 4.03 -1.87
N TYR A 183 12.38 3.76 -2.80
CA TYR A 183 12.25 2.58 -3.64
C TYR A 183 12.59 1.35 -2.79
N TRP A 184 11.68 0.39 -2.78
CA TRP A 184 11.94 -0.95 -2.28
C TRP A 184 11.27 -1.96 -3.24
N PRO A 185 11.95 -3.08 -3.53
CA PRO A 185 13.35 -3.35 -3.25
C PRO A 185 14.30 -2.57 -4.19
N THR A 186 15.62 -2.64 -3.98
CA THR A 186 16.61 -2.02 -4.87
C THR A 186 17.62 -3.04 -5.40
N CYS A 187 18.06 -2.84 -6.66
CA CYS A 187 19.11 -3.64 -7.28
C CYS A 187 20.48 -3.24 -6.73
N SER A 188 21.26 -4.19 -6.23
CA SER A 188 22.63 -3.97 -5.74
C SER A 188 23.57 -3.45 -6.83
N LEU A 189 23.43 -3.96 -8.06
CA LEU A 189 24.27 -3.59 -9.21
C LEU A 189 23.97 -2.19 -9.74
N HIS A 190 22.69 -1.88 -9.98
CA HIS A 190 22.30 -0.64 -10.67
C HIS A 190 21.81 0.47 -9.73
N ARG A 191 21.58 0.17 -8.45
CA ARG A 191 21.01 1.10 -7.45
C ARG A 191 19.69 1.73 -7.92
N ARG A 192 18.90 0.96 -8.66
CA ARG A 192 17.54 1.32 -9.11
C ARG A 192 16.51 0.47 -8.40
N GLY A 193 15.29 1.00 -8.26
CA GLY A 193 14.16 0.24 -7.75
C GLY A 193 13.94 -1.03 -8.58
N LEU A 194 13.59 -2.12 -7.91
CA LEU A 194 13.07 -3.31 -8.55
C LEU A 194 11.59 -3.09 -8.88
N HIS A 195 11.01 -3.97 -9.68
CA HIS A 195 9.57 -4.00 -9.95
C HIS A 195 9.15 -5.41 -10.30
N LEU A 196 7.86 -5.66 -10.21
CA LEU A 196 7.23 -6.85 -10.77
C LEU A 196 6.78 -6.51 -12.20
N PRO A 197 6.79 -7.48 -13.13
CA PRO A 197 6.38 -7.22 -14.51
C PRO A 197 4.86 -7.03 -14.57
N ASP A 198 4.41 -6.15 -15.46
CA ASP A 198 2.99 -5.90 -15.67
C ASP A 198 2.29 -7.17 -16.20
N ARG A 199 1.10 -7.45 -15.67
CA ARG A 199 0.29 -8.64 -16.00
C ARG A 199 -0.07 -8.71 -17.49
N ASP A 200 -0.17 -7.55 -18.14
CA ASP A 200 -0.64 -7.38 -19.52
C ASP A 200 0.48 -7.28 -20.56
N SER A 201 1.73 -7.54 -20.16
CA SER A 201 2.79 -7.87 -21.12
C SER A 201 2.49 -9.26 -21.69
N GLY A 202 1.46 -9.34 -22.53
CA GLY A 202 1.10 -10.52 -23.25
C GLY A 202 2.29 -11.00 -24.08
N PRO A 203 2.36 -12.30 -24.43
CA PRO A 203 3.48 -12.89 -25.17
C PRO A 203 3.71 -12.31 -26.58
N GLY A 204 2.98 -11.27 -26.99
CA GLY A 204 3.03 -10.64 -28.31
C GLY A 204 3.58 -9.21 -28.36
N ASP A 205 3.69 -8.49 -27.24
CA ASP A 205 4.25 -7.12 -27.21
C ASP A 205 5.71 -7.09 -26.70
N SER A 206 6.22 -8.25 -26.30
CA SER A 206 7.64 -8.45 -26.00
C SER A 206 8.45 -8.27 -27.28
N GLY A 207 9.13 -7.12 -27.39
CA GLY A 207 10.27 -6.99 -28.30
C GLY A 207 11.27 -8.13 -28.06
N PRO A 208 12.15 -8.44 -29.04
CA PRO A 208 13.10 -9.55 -28.91
C PRO A 208 14.05 -9.29 -27.74
N GLY A 209 13.73 -9.84 -26.56
CA GLY A 209 14.47 -9.62 -25.32
C GLY A 209 13.63 -9.68 -24.04
N ASP A 210 12.31 -9.54 -24.10
CA ASP A 210 11.47 -9.66 -22.89
C ASP A 210 11.19 -11.13 -22.60
N SER A 211 11.92 -11.66 -21.63
CA SER A 211 11.68 -12.97 -21.07
C SER A 211 10.36 -12.89 -20.32
N GLY A 212 9.34 -13.61 -20.80
CA GLY A 212 8.06 -13.74 -20.12
C GLY A 212 8.23 -14.27 -18.69
N PRO A 213 7.12 -14.46 -17.93
CA PRO A 213 7.18 -15.01 -16.57
C PRO A 213 8.06 -16.26 -16.59
N GLY A 214 9.17 -16.24 -15.83
CA GLY A 214 10.19 -17.28 -15.91
C GLY A 214 9.58 -18.68 -15.79
N ASP A 215 10.26 -19.69 -16.33
CA ASP A 215 9.80 -21.08 -16.49
C ASP A 215 9.17 -21.73 -15.23
N SER A 216 9.33 -21.12 -14.05
CA SER A 216 8.77 -21.57 -12.76
C SER A 216 7.34 -21.12 -12.47
N GLY A 217 6.80 -20.11 -13.16
CA GLY A 217 5.50 -19.49 -12.83
C GLY A 217 5.48 -18.67 -11.53
N TRP A 218 6.61 -18.59 -10.81
CA TRP A 218 6.74 -17.81 -9.57
C TRP A 218 7.12 -16.35 -9.88
N PRO A 219 6.58 -15.34 -9.17
CA PRO A 219 6.95 -13.94 -9.40
C PRO A 219 8.42 -13.67 -9.07
N ALA A 220 9.06 -12.80 -9.87
CA ALA A 220 10.45 -12.39 -9.72
C ALA A 220 10.58 -10.86 -9.70
N TRP A 221 11.56 -10.36 -8.96
CA TRP A 221 11.95 -8.96 -8.93
C TRP A 221 12.85 -8.63 -10.11
N HIS A 222 12.45 -7.66 -10.93
CA HIS A 222 13.21 -7.21 -12.10
C HIS A 222 13.84 -5.84 -11.86
N CYS A 223 15.07 -5.65 -12.34
CA CYS A 223 15.74 -4.37 -12.27
C CYS A 223 15.17 -3.39 -13.31
N ARG A 224 14.68 -2.22 -12.87
CA ARG A 224 14.22 -1.15 -13.79
C ARG A 224 15.33 -0.57 -14.69
N ALA A 225 16.60 -0.83 -14.39
CA ALA A 225 17.73 -0.28 -15.13
C ALA A 225 18.10 -1.10 -16.38
N ALA A 226 17.72 -2.37 -16.42
CA ALA A 226 18.14 -3.33 -17.44
C ALA A 226 17.00 -4.32 -17.70
N PRO A 227 16.27 -4.18 -18.82
CA PRO A 227 15.28 -5.18 -19.23
C PRO A 227 15.89 -6.58 -19.25
N GLY A 228 15.16 -7.59 -18.75
CA GLY A 228 15.63 -8.97 -18.62
C GLY A 228 16.61 -9.25 -17.47
N HIS A 229 16.92 -8.26 -16.62
CA HIS A 229 17.72 -8.49 -15.42
C HIS A 229 16.84 -8.88 -14.22
N ASP A 230 16.64 -10.19 -14.08
CA ASP A 230 15.99 -10.80 -12.93
C ASP A 230 16.97 -10.83 -11.76
N VAL A 231 16.55 -10.26 -10.63
CA VAL A 231 17.40 -10.15 -9.44
C VAL A 231 17.17 -11.33 -8.49
N ALA A 232 15.90 -11.65 -8.20
CA ALA A 232 15.53 -12.76 -7.34
C ALA A 232 14.06 -13.13 -7.54
N LEU A 233 13.70 -14.37 -7.20
CA LEU A 233 12.30 -14.71 -6.94
C LEU A 233 11.78 -13.94 -5.72
N VAL A 234 10.49 -13.61 -5.69
CA VAL A 234 9.87 -12.99 -4.51
C VAL A 234 9.95 -13.97 -3.33
N GLY A 235 10.43 -13.47 -2.19
CA GLY A 235 10.80 -14.24 -1.01
C GLY A 235 12.24 -14.78 -1.03
N GLY A 236 13.06 -14.38 -1.99
CA GLY A 236 14.45 -14.78 -2.16
C GLY A 236 15.44 -13.60 -2.22
N LEU A 237 15.03 -12.38 -1.87
CA LEU A 237 15.90 -11.20 -1.98
C LEU A 237 17.09 -11.24 -1.02
N ALA A 238 16.90 -11.77 0.19
CA ALA A 238 17.95 -11.82 1.19
C ALA A 238 19.13 -12.69 0.71
N GLU A 239 18.84 -13.81 0.05
CA GLU A 239 19.84 -14.71 -0.53
C GLU A 239 20.54 -14.06 -1.73
N ALA A 240 19.80 -13.38 -2.60
CA ALA A 240 20.36 -12.72 -3.78
C ALA A 240 21.27 -11.51 -3.47
N GLN A 241 21.10 -10.89 -2.29
CA GLN A 241 21.93 -9.75 -1.86
C GLN A 241 23.25 -10.15 -1.20
N LEU A 242 23.43 -11.45 -0.88
CA LEU A 242 24.63 -11.98 -0.23
C LEU A 242 25.65 -12.58 -1.21
N GLY A 243 25.28 -12.76 -2.48
CA GLY A 243 26.13 -13.26 -3.57
C GLY A 243 26.76 -12.14 -4.38
#